data_AF-A0A6B3I0L6-F1
#
_entry.id   AF-A0A6B3I0L6-F1
#
_cell.length_a   1.000
_cell.length_b   1.000
_cell.length_c   1.000
_cell.angle_alpha   90.00
_cell.angle_beta   90.00
_cell.angle_gamma   90.00
#
_symmetry.space_group_name_H-M   'P 1'
#
loop_
_entity.id
_entity.type
_entity.pdbx_description
1 polymer ?
#
loop_
_entity_poly.entity_id
_entity_poly.type
_entity_poly.pdbx_seq_one_letter_code
_entity_poly.pdbx_strand_id
1 'polypeptide(L)'
;TEHTTARWTGQLEAPETGSYTFSAIGDNGFRLFLDGNVVIDHWQPDWDKEQHSAPISLKAGEKHDFKLEMFQDVGGASMFLRWQSDTLKKQIVPESAFTPPADFEVYPVALSIAENGKRL
;
A
#
# COMPACT_ATOMS: atom_id res chain seq x y z
N THR A 1 -9.08 5.43 -17.55
CA THR A 1 -7.74 5.74 -18.10
C THR A 1 -6.96 4.48 -18.00
N GLU A 2 -6.41 4.03 -19.12
CA GLU A 2 -5.66 2.77 -19.24
C GLU A 2 -4.15 3.05 -19.16
N HIS A 3 -3.34 2.00 -19.03
CA HIS A 3 -1.88 2.06 -18.96
C HIS A 3 -1.40 3.00 -17.85
N THR A 4 -1.90 2.77 -16.65
CA THR A 4 -1.60 3.62 -15.49
C THR A 4 -0.69 2.91 -14.51
N THR A 5 0.02 3.70 -13.70
CA THR A 5 0.78 3.18 -12.56
C THR A 5 0.39 3.95 -11.33
N ALA A 6 0.49 3.30 -10.18
CA ALA A 6 0.38 3.93 -8.88
C ALA A 6 1.50 3.46 -7.97
N ARG A 7 1.93 4.35 -7.08
CA ARG A 7 2.89 4.04 -6.03
C ARG A 7 2.36 4.63 -4.72
N TRP A 8 2.24 3.78 -3.71
CA TRP A 8 1.99 4.19 -2.34
C TRP A 8 3.30 4.08 -1.55
N THR A 9 3.60 5.12 -0.79
CA THR A 9 4.76 5.19 0.11
C THR A 9 4.35 5.71 1.47
N GLY A 10 5.11 5.39 2.50
CA GLY A 10 4.88 5.85 3.86
C GLY A 10 5.58 4.92 4.83
N GLN A 11 5.01 4.76 6.02
CA GLN A 11 5.46 3.76 6.98
C GLN A 11 4.33 2.82 7.38
N LEU A 12 4.68 1.58 7.67
CA LEU A 12 3.80 0.52 8.14
C LEU A 12 4.18 0.12 9.57
N GLU A 13 3.19 0.00 10.45
CA GLU A 13 3.36 -0.48 11.83
C GLU A 13 2.41 -1.65 12.11
N ALA A 14 2.94 -2.77 12.60
CA ALA A 14 2.13 -3.91 13.02
C ALA A 14 1.53 -3.67 14.43
N PRO A 15 0.26 -4.04 14.68
CA PRO A 15 -0.37 -3.84 15.98
C PRO A 15 0.23 -4.74 17.08
N GLU A 16 0.83 -5.87 16.70
CA GLU A 16 1.43 -6.84 17.61
C GLU A 16 2.76 -7.34 17.04
N THR A 17 3.69 -7.71 17.92
CA THR A 17 4.93 -8.38 17.49
C THR A 17 4.62 -9.79 17.01
N GLY A 18 5.05 -10.15 15.81
CA GLY A 18 4.80 -11.46 15.25
C GLY A 18 5.42 -11.70 13.88
N SER A 19 5.20 -12.91 13.37
CA SER A 19 5.55 -13.29 12.00
C SER A 19 4.35 -13.05 11.10
N TYR A 20 4.47 -12.10 10.16
CA TYR A 20 3.40 -11.67 9.27
C TYR A 20 3.60 -12.21 7.85
N THR A 21 2.55 -12.76 7.26
CA THR A 21 2.49 -13.07 5.82
C THR A 21 1.63 -12.03 5.12
N PHE A 22 2.20 -11.31 4.16
CA PHE A 22 1.44 -10.41 3.30
C PHE A 22 0.79 -11.22 2.17
N SER A 23 -0.43 -10.83 1.79
CA SER A 23 -1.11 -11.33 0.59
C SER A 23 -1.57 -10.15 -0.26
N ALA A 24 -1.26 -10.16 -1.55
CA ALA A 24 -1.60 -9.08 -2.47
C ALA A 24 -2.30 -9.65 -3.71
N ILE A 25 -3.38 -9.01 -4.15
CA ILE A 25 -4.12 -9.36 -5.37
C ILE A 25 -4.49 -8.07 -6.10
N GLY A 26 -4.24 -8.03 -7.40
CA GLY A 26 -4.46 -6.85 -8.23
C GLY A 26 -4.81 -7.17 -9.67
N ASP A 27 -5.12 -6.11 -10.40
CA ASP A 27 -5.35 -6.02 -11.83
C ASP A 27 -4.61 -4.75 -12.30
N ASN A 28 -3.34 -4.80 -12.70
CA ASN A 28 -2.49 -5.96 -13.01
C ASN A 28 -1.33 -6.15 -12.03
N GLY A 29 -0.08 -6.07 -12.50
CA GLY A 29 1.10 -6.43 -11.72
C GLY A 29 1.44 -5.44 -10.61
N PHE A 30 2.09 -5.93 -9.58
CA PHE A 30 2.43 -5.20 -8.37
C PHE A 30 3.74 -5.66 -7.72
N ARG A 31 4.33 -4.77 -6.92
CA ARG A 31 5.51 -5.05 -6.09
C ARG A 31 5.35 -4.43 -4.71
N LEU A 32 5.58 -5.22 -3.68
CA LEU A 32 5.62 -4.76 -2.29
C LEU A 32 7.06 -4.76 -1.78
N PHE A 33 7.43 -3.68 -1.12
CA PHE A 33 8.70 -3.52 -0.44
C PHE A 33 8.49 -3.09 1.01
N LEU A 34 9.32 -3.62 1.91
CA LEU A 34 9.46 -3.16 3.29
C LEU A 34 10.95 -2.91 3.58
N ASP A 35 11.27 -1.74 4.13
CA ASP A 35 12.64 -1.31 4.43
C ASP A 35 13.58 -1.42 3.22
N GLY A 36 13.04 -1.14 2.02
CA GLY A 36 13.75 -1.26 0.75
C GLY A 36 13.90 -2.68 0.21
N ASN A 37 13.56 -3.72 0.98
CA ASN A 37 13.64 -5.12 0.55
C ASN A 37 12.38 -5.56 -0.19
N VAL A 38 12.53 -6.39 -1.23
CA VAL A 38 11.40 -6.97 -1.96
C VAL A 38 10.70 -8.00 -1.08
N VAL A 39 9.40 -7.81 -0.89
CA VAL A 39 8.52 -8.70 -0.12
C VAL A 39 7.64 -9.55 -1.04
N ILE A 40 7.10 -8.92 -2.09
CA ILE A 40 6.38 -9.59 -3.19
C ILE A 40 6.83 -8.93 -4.49
N ASP A 41 7.18 -9.75 -5.50
CA ASP A 41 7.48 -9.28 -6.86
C ASP A 41 6.63 -10.03 -7.88
N HIS A 42 5.56 -9.38 -8.34
CA HIS A 42 4.65 -9.93 -9.33
C HIS A 42 4.35 -8.89 -10.41
N TRP A 43 5.36 -8.60 -11.24
CA TRP A 43 5.25 -7.63 -12.32
C TRP A 43 4.77 -8.27 -13.63
N GLN A 44 3.59 -8.91 -13.60
CA GLN A 44 3.00 -9.62 -14.73
C GLN A 44 1.69 -8.98 -15.20
N PRO A 45 1.38 -8.99 -16.51
CA PRO A 45 0.13 -8.45 -17.05
C PRO A 45 -1.01 -9.48 -16.93
N ASP A 46 -1.25 -9.96 -15.71
CA ASP A 46 -2.38 -10.81 -15.35
C ASP A 46 -3.23 -10.15 -14.26
N TRP A 47 -4.34 -10.78 -13.87
CA TRP A 47 -5.25 -10.26 -12.85
C TRP A 47 -5.80 -11.39 -11.99
N ASP A 48 -6.31 -11.04 -10.81
CA ASP A 48 -6.92 -11.96 -9.85
C ASP A 48 -6.01 -13.15 -9.44
N LYS A 49 -4.69 -12.95 -9.52
CA LYS A 49 -3.66 -13.89 -9.03
C LYS A 49 -3.12 -13.40 -7.69
N GLU A 50 -3.70 -13.91 -6.59
CA GLU A 50 -3.19 -13.59 -5.26
C GLU A 50 -1.78 -14.15 -5.05
N GLN A 51 -0.88 -13.28 -4.61
CA GLN A 51 0.49 -13.60 -4.24
C GLN A 51 0.65 -13.54 -2.72
N HIS A 52 1.56 -14.34 -2.19
CA HIS A 52 1.88 -14.37 -0.77
C HIS A 52 3.38 -14.15 -0.56
N SER A 53 3.75 -13.38 0.46
CA SER A 53 5.15 -13.26 0.87
C SER A 53 5.60 -14.48 1.66
N ALA A 54 6.93 -14.63 1.81
CA ALA A 54 7.45 -15.37 2.97
C ALA A 54 7.05 -14.65 4.27
N PRO A 55 7.01 -15.34 5.42
CA PRO A 55 6.77 -14.69 6.71
C PRO A 55 7.86 -13.65 7.03
N ILE A 56 7.45 -12.49 7.53
CA ILE A 56 8.32 -11.37 7.91
C ILE A 56 8.10 -11.07 9.39
N SER A 57 9.18 -11.00 10.16
CA SER A 57 9.09 -10.59 11.56
C SER A 57 8.87 -9.08 11.67
N LEU A 58 7.74 -8.69 12.24
CA LEU A 58 7.42 -7.30 12.57
C LEU A 58 7.30 -7.17 14.10
N LYS A 59 7.71 -6.03 14.65
CA LYS A 59 7.59 -5.74 16.08
C LYS A 59 6.62 -4.59 16.30
N ALA A 60 5.75 -4.73 17.30
CA ALA A 60 4.85 -3.64 17.69
C ALA A 60 5.65 -2.41 18.11
N GLY A 61 5.22 -1.22 17.67
CA GLY A 61 5.93 0.04 17.92
C GLY A 61 7.10 0.32 16.97
N GLU A 62 7.53 -0.64 16.13
CA GLU A 62 8.51 -0.40 15.07
C GLU A 62 7.80 -0.02 13.76
N LYS A 63 8.20 1.10 13.19
CA LYS A 63 7.74 1.57 11.88
C LYS A 63 8.71 1.13 10.79
N HIS A 64 8.16 0.55 9.73
CA HIS A 64 8.91 0.06 8.58
C HIS A 64 8.62 0.93 7.36
N ASP A 65 9.63 1.23 6.55
CA ASP A 65 9.42 1.99 5.31
C ASP A 65 8.61 1.13 4.34
N PHE A 66 7.46 1.66 3.92
CA PHE A 66 6.50 0.96 3.07
C PHE A 66 6.55 1.49 1.66
N LYS A 67 6.55 0.58 0.67
CA LYS A 67 6.32 0.92 -0.73
C LYS A 67 5.53 -0.18 -1.44
N LEU A 68 4.40 0.19 -2.04
CA LEU A 68 3.63 -0.66 -2.94
C LEU A 68 3.55 0.02 -4.31
N GLU A 69 3.98 -0.69 -5.35
CA GLU A 69 3.89 -0.25 -6.74
C GLU A 69 2.89 -1.14 -7.47
N MET A 70 2.10 -0.56 -8.37
CA MET A 70 1.27 -1.32 -9.31
C MET A 70 1.33 -0.70 -10.71
N PHE A 71 1.02 -1.52 -11.70
CA PHE A 71 0.56 -1.06 -12.99
C PHE A 71 -0.79 -1.67 -13.33
N GLN A 72 -1.55 -0.92 -14.12
CA GLN A 72 -2.72 -1.39 -14.82
C GLN A 72 -2.46 -1.27 -16.31
N ASP A 73 -2.78 -2.32 -17.06
CA ASP A 73 -2.64 -2.35 -18.51
C ASP A 73 -3.94 -1.89 -19.17
N VAL A 74 -4.89 -2.80 -19.40
CA VAL A 74 -6.20 -2.49 -19.98
C VAL A 74 -7.33 -3.17 -19.20
N GLY A 75 -8.50 -2.54 -19.15
CA GLY A 75 -9.72 -3.14 -18.60
C GLY A 75 -9.99 -2.76 -17.15
N GLY A 76 -10.04 -3.76 -16.26
CA GLY A 76 -10.27 -3.54 -14.84
C GLY A 76 -9.05 -2.93 -14.14
N ALA A 77 -9.25 -2.35 -12.96
CA ALA A 77 -8.18 -1.86 -12.11
C ALA A 77 -8.52 -2.15 -10.65
N SER A 78 -7.69 -2.92 -9.97
CA SER A 78 -7.86 -3.20 -8.54
C SER A 78 -6.53 -3.50 -7.85
N MET A 79 -6.49 -3.25 -6.54
CA MET A 79 -5.35 -3.61 -5.69
C MET A 79 -5.84 -3.79 -4.25
N PHE A 80 -5.60 -4.96 -3.68
CA PHE A 80 -5.86 -5.25 -2.28
C PHE A 80 -4.61 -5.80 -1.60
N LEU A 81 -4.21 -5.17 -0.50
CA LEU A 81 -3.14 -5.66 0.37
C LEU A 81 -3.76 -6.19 1.68
N ARG A 82 -3.41 -7.42 2.02
CA ARG A 82 -3.82 -8.12 3.24
C ARG A 82 -2.60 -8.62 4.00
N TRP A 83 -2.79 -8.88 5.28
CA TRP A 83 -1.81 -9.56 6.12
C TRP A 83 -2.50 -10.54 7.06
N GLN A 84 -1.71 -11.46 7.62
CA GLN A 84 -2.11 -12.35 8.69
C GLN A 84 -0.88 -12.68 9.55
N SER A 85 -1.10 -13.11 10.79
CA SER A 85 -0.08 -13.69 11.68
C SER A 85 -0.69 -14.88 12.44
N ASP A 86 0.07 -15.50 13.34
CA ASP A 86 -0.45 -16.59 14.18
C ASP A 86 -1.61 -16.13 15.11
N THR A 87 -1.61 -14.86 15.52
CA THR A 87 -2.64 -14.26 16.38
C THR A 87 -3.67 -13.44 15.60
N LEU A 88 -3.35 -13.05 14.37
CA LEU A 88 -4.18 -12.17 13.54
C LEU A 88 -4.71 -12.90 12.31
N LYS A 89 -6.03 -13.08 12.23
CA LYS A 89 -6.68 -13.61 11.02
C LYS A 89 -6.41 -12.71 9.81
N LYS A 90 -6.39 -13.33 8.62
CA LYS A 90 -6.24 -12.61 7.35
C LYS A 90 -7.27 -11.50 7.20
N GLN A 91 -6.78 -10.29 7.00
CA GLN A 91 -7.61 -9.10 6.80
C GLN A 91 -6.88 -8.08 5.92
N ILE A 92 -7.63 -7.12 5.38
CA ILE A 92 -7.05 -5.93 4.75
C ILE A 92 -6.16 -5.23 5.76
N VAL A 93 -4.99 -4.77 5.33
CA VAL A 93 -4.13 -3.96 6.19
C VAL A 93 -4.89 -2.66 6.52
N PRO A 94 -5.24 -2.41 7.78
CA PRO A 94 -6.11 -1.29 8.14
C PRO A 94 -5.38 0.03 7.91
N GLU A 95 -6.13 1.10 7.62
CA GLU A 95 -5.57 2.44 7.44
C GLU A 95 -4.71 2.88 8.64
N SER A 96 -5.12 2.51 9.86
CA SER A 96 -4.39 2.80 11.10
C SER A 96 -2.98 2.21 11.17
N ALA A 97 -2.66 1.23 10.33
CA ALA A 97 -1.31 0.67 10.24
C ALA A 97 -0.37 1.55 9.40
N PHE A 98 -0.90 2.54 8.68
CA PHE A 98 -0.12 3.40 7.79
C PHE A 98 0.10 4.79 8.38
N THR A 99 1.31 5.31 8.22
CA THR A 99 1.63 6.73 8.40
C THR A 99 2.10 7.29 7.05
N PRO A 100 1.46 8.33 6.49
CA PRO A 100 1.95 8.98 5.28
C PRO A 100 3.37 9.56 5.46
N PRO A 101 4.11 9.80 4.36
CA PRO A 101 5.36 10.55 4.40
C PRO A 101 5.21 11.91 5.10
N ALA A 102 6.26 12.39 5.76
CA ALA A 102 6.20 13.64 6.53
C ALA A 102 5.91 14.88 5.66
N ASP A 103 6.21 14.81 4.36
CA ASP A 103 5.94 15.81 3.34
C ASP A 103 4.61 15.56 2.59
N PHE A 104 3.81 14.59 3.01
CA PHE A 104 2.51 14.31 2.42
C PHE A 104 1.50 15.40 2.80
N GLU A 105 1.13 16.23 1.83
CA GLU A 105 0.07 17.22 1.99
C GLU A 105 -1.30 16.57 1.75
N VAL A 106 -2.13 16.49 2.80
CA VAL A 106 -3.53 16.09 2.68
C VAL A 106 -4.31 17.22 2.02
N TYR A 107 -4.63 17.07 0.74
CA TYR A 107 -5.62 17.91 0.07
C TYR A 107 -7.02 17.47 0.54
N PRO A 108 -7.90 18.41 0.91
CA PRO A 108 -8.14 19.64 0.19
C PRO A 108 -7.26 20.77 0.73
N VAL A 109 -6.64 21.58 -0.14
CA VAL A 109 -6.59 23.00 0.21
C VAL A 109 -8.06 23.32 0.44
N ALA A 110 -8.50 23.52 1.69
CA ALA A 110 -9.84 24.02 1.94
C ALA A 110 -10.07 25.11 0.90
N LEU A 111 -11.10 24.99 0.06
CA LEU A 111 -11.35 25.93 -1.01
C LEU A 111 -11.58 27.31 -0.39
N SER A 112 -10.50 28.01 -0.08
CA SER A 112 -10.53 29.37 0.40
C SER A 112 -10.50 30.22 -0.85
N ILE A 113 -11.69 30.66 -1.27
CA ILE A 113 -11.78 31.76 -2.21
C ILE A 113 -11.15 32.96 -1.50
N ALA A 114 -10.03 33.46 -2.02
CA ALA A 114 -9.50 34.75 -1.56
C ALA A 114 -10.59 35.81 -1.74
N GLU A 115 -10.71 36.79 -0.84
CA GLU A 115 -11.78 37.82 -0.87
C GLU A 115 -11.93 38.55 -2.22
N ASN A 116 -10.88 38.54 -3.04
CA ASN A 116 -10.86 39.10 -4.39
C ASN A 116 -11.47 38.18 -5.49
N GLY A 117 -12.07 37.04 -5.11
CA GLY A 117 -12.65 36.08 -6.05
C GLY A 117 -11.63 35.39 -6.96
N LYS A 118 -10.32 35.47 -6.64
CA LYS A 118 -9.24 34.86 -7.43
C LYS A 118 -8.37 33.94 -6.58
N ARG A 119 -8.60 32.63 -6.75
CA ARG A 119 -7.59 31.57 -7.00
C ARG A 119 -8.31 30.23 -7.19
N LEU A 120 -7.80 29.26 -7.94
CA LEU A 120 -6.43 28.97 -8.38
C LEU A 120 -5.95 29.75 -9.62
#